data_AF-A0AAD5DYW2-F1
#
_entry.id   AF-A0AAD5DYW2-F1
#
_cell.length_a   1.000
_cell.length_b   1.000
_cell.length_c   1.000
_cell.angle_alpha   90.00
_cell.angle_beta   90.00
_cell.angle_gamma   90.00
#
_symmetry.space_group_name_H-M   'P 1'
#
loop_
_entity.id
_entity.type
_entity.pdbx_description
1 polymer ?
#
loop_
_entity_poly.entity_id
_entity_poly.type
_entity_poly.pdbx_seq_one_letter_code
_entity_poly.pdbx_strand_id
1 'polypeptide(L)'
;MFGGWEAEWQWRRHVNAQAADMDRMGWLFNAVAYSLMLIFRHWLRQGQPGLAVAAGTQPMVAALLAALTAHRSWGRGFYMRWREGLAFLAMMHLQWSVRLLAVNSNENVMMHFKDGGSPLFLLFMLALNNALIWMLIFIFHGRPVLPVCGALLSAAAVGSLTTTREMCGRALEAPGVVQPLSELYSLLTLSHFTAMHPGTADLLASQSRTPEQQCMVISNWMNLAGGVLLPLALLWRSERRARRRFRRRMRQQHGQQQPATQDTIGGAQGRWWECATITDRSCRWLESPPLLFCLSNLIWIGVHAL
;
A
#
# COMPACT_ATOMS: atom_id res chain seq x y z
N MET A 1 -11.06 -33.74 8.29
CA MET A 1 -11.24 -32.28 8.36
C MET A 1 -10.24 -31.55 7.43
N PHE A 2 -10.00 -32.07 6.21
CA PHE A 2 -8.92 -31.61 5.32
C PHE A 2 -9.36 -30.58 4.25
N GLY A 3 -10.66 -30.31 4.10
CA GLY A 3 -11.18 -29.38 3.07
C GLY A 3 -10.89 -27.90 3.30
N GLY A 4 -10.34 -27.51 4.46
CA GLY A 4 -10.04 -26.10 4.76
C GLY A 4 -8.91 -25.53 3.91
N TRP A 5 -7.84 -26.30 3.70
CA TRP A 5 -6.64 -25.86 2.96
C TRP A 5 -6.90 -25.74 1.46
N GLU A 6 -7.58 -26.70 0.85
CA GLU A 6 -7.90 -26.66 -0.58
C GLU A 6 -8.81 -25.49 -0.93
N ALA A 7 -9.85 -25.25 -0.12
CA ALA A 7 -10.74 -24.11 -0.29
C ALA A 7 -9.99 -22.77 -0.15
N GLU A 8 -9.03 -22.69 0.79
CA GLU A 8 -8.16 -21.52 0.95
C GLU A 8 -7.29 -21.30 -0.29
N TRP A 9 -6.65 -22.36 -0.78
CA TRP A 9 -5.76 -22.28 -1.93
C TRP A 9 -6.52 -21.93 -3.21
N GLN A 10 -7.72 -22.48 -3.42
CA GLN A 10 -8.61 -22.10 -4.51
C GLN A 10 -9.03 -20.62 -4.43
N TRP A 11 -9.38 -20.13 -3.23
CA TRP A 11 -9.69 -18.73 -3.00
C TRP A 11 -8.51 -17.82 -3.35
N ARG A 12 -7.30 -18.12 -2.85
CA ARG A 12 -6.09 -17.34 -3.11
C ARG A 12 -5.75 -17.28 -4.59
N ARG A 13 -5.83 -18.42 -5.30
CA ARG A 13 -5.64 -18.44 -6.76
C ARG A 13 -6.66 -17.57 -7.49
N HIS A 14 -7.92 -17.63 -7.10
CA HIS A 14 -8.98 -16.80 -7.70
C HIS A 14 -8.72 -15.31 -7.51
N VAL A 15 -8.34 -14.89 -6.30
CA VAL A 15 -8.01 -13.49 -5.99
C VAL A 15 -6.76 -13.03 -6.75
N ASN A 16 -5.70 -13.83 -6.76
CA ASN A 16 -4.45 -13.50 -7.45
C ASN A 16 -4.65 -13.40 -8.98
N ALA A 17 -5.51 -14.23 -9.56
CA ALA A 17 -5.88 -14.15 -10.96
C ALA A 17 -6.60 -12.84 -11.30
N GLN A 18 -7.55 -12.41 -10.46
CA GLN A 18 -8.29 -11.16 -10.64
C GLN A 18 -7.41 -9.93 -10.47
N ALA A 19 -6.46 -9.99 -9.54
CA ALA A 19 -5.59 -8.86 -9.24
C ALA A 19 -4.48 -8.67 -10.28
N ALA A 20 -4.04 -9.72 -10.97
CA ALA A 20 -2.94 -9.65 -11.95
C ALA A 20 -3.15 -8.59 -13.06
N ASP A 21 -4.38 -8.39 -13.52
CA ASP A 21 -4.68 -7.36 -14.54
C ASP A 21 -4.56 -5.94 -14.00
N MET A 22 -5.01 -5.72 -12.75
CA MET A 22 -4.88 -4.42 -12.08
C MET A 22 -3.42 -4.13 -11.70
N ASP A 23 -2.70 -5.17 -11.24
CA ASP A 23 -1.30 -5.08 -10.88
C ASP A 23 -0.45 -4.62 -12.08
N ARG A 24 -0.70 -5.14 -13.29
CA ARG A 24 0.04 -4.71 -14.49
C ARG A 24 -0.01 -3.20 -14.68
N MET A 25 -1.20 -2.61 -14.57
CA MET A 25 -1.38 -1.17 -14.71
C MET A 25 -0.75 -0.42 -13.53
N GLY A 26 -0.89 -0.94 -12.31
CA GLY A 26 -0.27 -0.37 -11.11
C GLY A 26 1.25 -0.33 -11.20
N TRP A 27 1.88 -1.43 -11.64
CA TRP A 27 3.32 -1.53 -11.83
C TRP A 27 3.83 -0.61 -12.93
N LEU A 28 3.16 -0.57 -14.08
CA LEU A 28 3.53 0.33 -15.17
C LEU A 28 3.44 1.80 -14.74
N PHE A 29 2.34 2.16 -14.09
CA PHE A 29 2.15 3.51 -13.59
C PHE A 29 3.22 3.87 -12.56
N ASN A 30 3.50 2.98 -11.60
CA ASN A 30 4.56 3.18 -10.60
C ASN A 30 5.93 3.38 -11.28
N ALA A 31 6.26 2.55 -12.27
CA ALA A 31 7.50 2.67 -13.02
C ALA A 31 7.63 4.06 -13.68
N VAL A 32 6.58 4.54 -14.33
CA VAL A 32 6.58 5.85 -15.00
C VAL A 32 6.61 6.98 -13.98
N ALA A 33 5.64 7.04 -13.06
CA ALA A 33 5.50 8.13 -12.11
C ALA A 33 6.76 8.30 -11.24
N TYR A 34 7.30 7.20 -10.72
CA TYR A 34 8.51 7.22 -9.91
C TYR A 34 9.76 7.58 -10.73
N SER A 35 9.85 7.16 -12.00
CA SER A 35 10.94 7.60 -12.89
C SER A 35 10.88 9.12 -13.15
N LEU A 36 9.70 9.66 -13.44
CA LEU A 36 9.52 11.10 -13.65
C LEU A 36 9.90 11.90 -12.41
N MET A 37 9.49 11.42 -11.23
CA MET A 37 9.93 11.98 -9.95
C MET A 37 11.46 12.01 -9.85
N LEU A 38 12.13 10.87 -10.04
CA LEU A 38 13.59 10.79 -9.91
C LEU A 38 14.31 11.72 -10.89
N ILE A 39 13.84 11.79 -12.13
CA ILE A 39 14.42 12.64 -13.18
C ILE A 39 14.18 14.11 -12.84
N PHE A 40 12.94 14.55 -12.71
CA PHE A 40 12.65 15.98 -12.57
C PHE A 40 13.11 16.54 -11.22
N ARG A 41 12.86 15.81 -10.13
CA ARG A 41 13.17 16.32 -8.81
C ARG A 41 14.62 16.05 -8.40
N HIS A 42 15.03 14.79 -8.38
CA HIS A 42 16.34 14.45 -7.81
C HIS A 42 17.49 14.71 -8.79
N TRP A 43 17.31 14.42 -10.07
CA TRP A 43 18.35 14.70 -11.06
C TRP A 43 18.36 16.17 -11.46
N LEU A 44 17.27 16.69 -12.06
CA LEU A 44 17.27 18.01 -12.68
C LEU A 44 17.20 19.16 -11.66
N ARG A 45 16.31 19.11 -10.67
CA ARG A 45 16.14 20.18 -9.67
C ARG A 45 17.22 20.15 -8.58
N GLN A 46 17.50 18.98 -8.01
CA GLN A 46 18.43 18.86 -6.87
C GLN A 46 19.89 18.60 -7.25
N GLY A 47 20.17 18.26 -8.52
CA GLY A 47 21.53 17.96 -8.97
C GLY A 47 22.14 16.72 -8.32
N GLN A 48 21.32 15.74 -7.91
CA GLN A 48 21.74 14.49 -7.25
C GLN A 48 21.53 13.25 -8.14
N PRO A 49 22.23 13.12 -9.29
CA PRO A 49 22.03 12.00 -10.21
C PRO A 49 22.40 10.65 -9.59
N GLY A 50 23.42 10.60 -8.71
CA GLY A 50 23.81 9.36 -8.03
C GLY A 50 22.70 8.78 -7.15
N LEU A 51 22.01 9.64 -6.39
CA LEU A 51 20.86 9.26 -5.58
C LEU A 51 19.67 8.83 -6.45
N ALA A 52 19.44 9.57 -7.55
CA ALA A 52 18.39 9.25 -8.52
C ALA A 52 18.62 7.87 -9.17
N VAL A 53 19.86 7.53 -9.53
CA VAL A 53 20.23 6.22 -10.09
C VAL A 53 20.08 5.11 -9.05
N ALA A 54 20.53 5.33 -7.81
CA ALA A 54 20.39 4.34 -6.74
C ALA A 54 18.92 3.98 -6.48
N ALA A 55 18.04 5.00 -6.37
CA ALA A 55 16.60 4.80 -6.23
C ALA A 55 15.90 4.38 -7.54
N GLY A 56 16.55 4.58 -8.70
CA GLY A 56 16.11 4.18 -10.03
C GLY A 56 15.99 2.66 -10.24
N THR A 57 16.56 1.88 -9.32
CA THR A 57 16.36 0.43 -9.25
C THR A 57 14.88 0.07 -9.02
N GLN A 58 14.11 0.88 -8.29
CA GLN A 58 12.70 0.61 -8.02
C GLN A 58 11.79 0.69 -9.25
N PRO A 59 11.82 1.75 -10.09
CA PRO A 59 11.02 1.78 -11.30
C PRO A 59 11.43 0.70 -12.29
N MET A 60 12.71 0.27 -12.30
CA MET A 60 13.13 -0.92 -13.06
C MET A 60 12.45 -2.19 -12.56
N VAL A 61 12.43 -2.44 -11.24
CA VAL A 61 11.69 -3.57 -10.65
C VAL A 61 10.21 -3.52 -11.01
N ALA A 62 9.58 -2.34 -10.93
CA ALA A 62 8.18 -2.16 -11.31
C ALA A 62 7.95 -2.44 -12.80
N ALA A 63 8.81 -1.95 -13.70
CA ALA A 63 8.73 -2.21 -15.12
C ALA A 63 8.89 -3.71 -15.45
N LEU A 64 9.81 -4.40 -14.77
CA LEU A 64 9.98 -5.85 -14.90
C LEU A 64 8.74 -6.62 -14.45
N LEU A 65 8.10 -6.24 -13.34
CA LEU A 65 6.84 -6.84 -12.90
C LEU A 65 5.67 -6.55 -13.86
N ALA A 66 5.62 -5.35 -14.45
CA ALA A 66 4.66 -5.01 -15.50
C ALA A 66 4.88 -5.87 -16.77
N ALA A 67 6.13 -6.06 -17.19
CA ALA A 67 6.48 -6.92 -18.32
C ALA A 67 6.14 -8.39 -18.04
N LEU A 68 6.48 -8.89 -16.84
CA LEU A 68 6.20 -10.24 -16.40
C LEU A 68 4.69 -10.54 -16.38
N THR A 69 3.88 -9.60 -15.87
CA THR A 69 2.40 -9.72 -15.88
C THR A 69 1.79 -9.64 -17.27
N ALA A 70 2.41 -8.90 -18.21
CA ALA A 70 1.97 -8.79 -19.59
C ALA A 70 2.34 -10.01 -20.46
N HIS A 71 3.38 -10.74 -20.11
CA HIS A 71 3.89 -11.85 -20.91
C HIS A 71 2.94 -13.07 -20.89
N ARG A 72 2.30 -13.35 -22.03
CA ARG A 72 1.18 -14.31 -22.14
C ARG A 72 1.56 -15.77 -21.89
N SER A 73 2.69 -16.24 -22.41
CA SER A 73 2.98 -17.68 -22.44
C SER A 73 3.43 -18.25 -21.09
N TRP A 74 4.38 -17.62 -20.39
CA TRP A 74 4.91 -18.11 -19.12
C TRP A 74 4.86 -17.08 -17.99
N GLY A 75 5.12 -15.80 -18.29
CA GLY A 75 5.30 -14.76 -17.26
C GLY A 75 4.07 -14.51 -16.41
N ARG A 76 2.86 -14.41 -17.01
CA ARG A 76 1.62 -14.22 -16.25
C ARG A 76 1.36 -15.37 -15.28
N GLY A 77 1.59 -16.61 -15.71
CA GLY A 77 1.42 -17.80 -14.87
C GLY A 77 2.42 -17.82 -13.70
N PHE A 78 3.69 -17.53 -13.99
CA PHE A 78 4.74 -17.41 -12.98
C PHE A 78 4.42 -16.29 -11.97
N TYR A 79 4.06 -15.10 -12.44
CA TYR A 79 3.66 -13.98 -11.60
C TYR A 79 2.49 -14.36 -10.71
N MET A 80 1.41 -14.91 -11.25
CA MET A 80 0.24 -15.29 -10.44
C MET A 80 0.56 -16.30 -9.34
N ARG A 81 1.49 -17.23 -9.60
CA ARG A 81 1.96 -18.22 -8.62
C ARG A 81 2.77 -17.58 -7.49
N TRP A 82 3.64 -16.63 -7.81
CA TRP A 82 4.56 -15.98 -6.87
C TRP A 82 4.17 -14.55 -6.48
N ARG A 83 2.96 -14.13 -6.86
CA ARG A 83 2.47 -12.75 -6.79
C ARG A 83 2.72 -12.11 -5.44
N GLU A 84 2.35 -12.83 -4.39
CA GLU A 84 2.43 -12.35 -3.02
C GLU A 84 3.88 -12.11 -2.57
N GLY A 85 4.81 -13.00 -2.93
CA GLY A 85 6.25 -12.82 -2.65
C GLY A 85 6.88 -11.72 -3.49
N LEU A 86 6.56 -11.65 -4.79
CA LEU A 86 7.03 -10.59 -5.68
C LEU A 86 6.54 -9.21 -5.24
N ALA A 87 5.26 -9.10 -4.88
CA ALA A 87 4.67 -7.91 -4.31
C ALA A 87 5.34 -7.50 -3.00
N PHE A 88 5.57 -8.46 -2.09
CA PHE A 88 6.27 -8.20 -0.84
C PHE A 88 7.65 -7.59 -1.09
N LEU A 89 8.46 -8.24 -1.93
CA LEU A 89 9.80 -7.77 -2.27
C LEU A 89 9.77 -6.38 -2.92
N ALA A 90 8.88 -6.16 -3.88
CA ALA A 90 8.74 -4.87 -4.56
C ALA A 90 8.31 -3.73 -3.63
N MET A 91 7.47 -4.03 -2.62
CA MET A 91 7.03 -3.05 -1.63
C MET A 91 8.13 -2.75 -0.60
N MET A 92 8.89 -3.76 -0.15
CA MET A 92 10.06 -3.54 0.71
C MET A 92 11.13 -2.72 -0.02
N HIS A 93 11.35 -2.99 -1.30
CA HIS A 93 12.28 -2.24 -2.14
C HIS A 93 11.79 -0.80 -2.40
N LEU A 94 10.48 -0.58 -2.59
CA LEU A 94 9.88 0.75 -2.64
C LEU A 94 10.16 1.53 -1.36
N GLN A 95 9.89 0.91 -0.21
CA GLN A 95 10.07 1.53 1.09
C GLN A 95 11.53 1.90 1.33
N TRP A 96 12.46 0.99 1.02
CA TRP A 96 13.89 1.28 1.06
C TRP A 96 14.26 2.48 0.19
N SER A 97 13.80 2.51 -1.07
CA SER A 97 14.09 3.57 -2.03
C SER A 97 13.55 4.93 -1.57
N VAL A 98 12.30 4.98 -1.09
CA VAL A 98 11.66 6.19 -0.56
C VAL A 98 12.45 6.74 0.63
N ARG A 99 12.93 5.88 1.53
CA ARG A 99 13.74 6.32 2.67
C ARG A 99 15.14 6.76 2.28
N LEU A 100 15.77 6.06 1.35
CA LEU A 100 17.06 6.47 0.80
C LEU A 100 16.96 7.91 0.27
N LEU A 101 15.90 8.23 -0.47
CA LEU A 101 15.63 9.58 -0.96
C LEU A 101 15.35 10.56 0.19
N ALA A 102 14.50 10.17 1.16
CA ALA A 102 14.11 11.07 2.24
C ALA A 102 15.28 11.44 3.19
N VAL A 103 16.24 10.53 3.41
CA VAL A 103 17.39 10.77 4.30
C VAL A 103 18.53 11.51 3.58
N ASN A 104 18.69 11.31 2.26
CA ASN A 104 19.84 11.81 1.50
C ASN A 104 19.50 12.95 0.51
N SER A 105 18.24 13.34 0.38
CA SER A 105 17.84 14.51 -0.42
C SER A 105 18.48 15.78 0.12
N ASN A 106 19.13 16.56 -0.75
CA ASN A 106 19.73 17.85 -0.38
C ASN A 106 18.68 18.89 0.01
N GLU A 107 17.52 18.86 -0.64
CA GLU A 107 16.40 19.73 -0.26
C GLU A 107 15.54 19.01 0.76
N ASN A 108 15.36 19.66 1.90
CA ASN A 108 14.32 19.28 2.83
C ASN A 108 13.02 19.91 2.34
N VAL A 109 12.05 19.08 1.94
CA VAL A 109 10.71 19.55 1.52
C VAL A 109 10.02 20.32 2.64
N MET A 110 10.50 20.17 3.87
CA MET A 110 10.04 20.94 5.01
C MET A 110 10.52 22.40 5.00
N MET A 111 11.30 22.86 4.02
CA MET A 111 11.63 24.28 3.87
C MET A 111 10.40 25.16 3.59
N HIS A 112 9.29 24.58 3.13
CA HIS A 112 8.00 25.29 3.00
C HIS A 112 7.38 25.71 4.35
N PHE A 113 7.93 25.26 5.49
CA PHE A 113 7.43 25.62 6.82
C PHE A 113 8.07 26.87 7.42
N LYS A 114 8.92 27.59 6.67
CA LYS A 114 9.62 28.79 7.15
C LYS A 114 8.67 29.84 7.77
N ASP A 115 7.46 29.96 7.23
CA ASP A 115 6.46 30.95 7.66
C ASP A 115 5.37 30.36 8.58
N GLY A 116 5.59 29.18 9.18
CA GLY A 116 4.63 28.56 10.11
C GLY A 116 3.55 27.73 9.43
N GLY A 117 3.97 26.70 8.68
CA GLY A 117 3.06 25.83 7.94
C GLY A 117 2.10 25.01 8.81
N SER A 118 1.03 24.49 8.20
CA SER A 118 -0.02 23.73 8.89
C SER A 118 0.48 22.41 9.49
N PRO A 119 0.12 22.06 10.74
CA PRO A 119 0.50 20.78 11.36
C PRO A 119 -0.04 19.55 10.60
N LEU A 120 -1.21 19.67 9.95
CA LEU A 120 -1.77 18.60 9.11
C LEU A 120 -0.96 18.40 7.82
N PHE A 121 -0.44 19.48 7.25
CA PHE A 121 0.44 19.41 6.10
C PHE A 121 1.77 18.72 6.48
N LEU A 122 2.32 19.02 7.66
CA LEU A 122 3.50 18.32 8.18
C LEU A 122 3.25 16.82 8.34
N LEU A 123 2.11 16.45 8.94
CA LEU A 123 1.70 15.05 9.08
C LEU A 123 1.61 14.35 7.70
N PHE A 124 1.00 15.01 6.71
CA PHE A 124 0.90 14.47 5.37
C PHE A 124 2.28 14.26 4.72
N MET A 125 3.18 15.22 4.86
CA MET A 125 4.54 15.12 4.32
C MET A 125 5.36 14.03 5.01
N LEU A 126 5.22 13.87 6.33
CA LEU A 126 5.80 12.73 7.07
C LEU A 126 5.24 11.40 6.57
N ALA A 127 3.93 11.33 6.26
CA ALA A 127 3.30 10.12 5.74
C ALA A 127 3.85 9.74 4.36
N LEU A 128 4.07 10.73 3.49
CA LEU A 128 4.64 10.54 2.17
C LEU A 128 6.09 10.06 2.22
N ASN A 129 6.91 10.69 3.06
CA ASN A 129 8.32 10.33 3.23
C ASN A 129 8.52 8.95 3.84
N ASN A 130 7.53 8.42 4.56
CA ASN A 130 7.60 7.13 5.22
C ASN A 130 7.02 5.97 4.39
N ALA A 131 6.79 6.19 3.09
CA ALA A 131 6.16 5.23 2.17
C ALA A 131 4.75 4.75 2.58
N LEU A 132 4.14 5.35 3.61
CA LEU A 132 2.88 4.89 4.21
C LEU A 132 1.75 4.94 3.19
N ILE A 133 1.59 6.10 2.54
CA ILE A 133 0.53 6.34 1.57
C ILE A 133 0.65 5.37 0.39
N TRP A 134 1.87 5.11 -0.07
CA TRP A 134 2.18 4.16 -1.13
C TRP A 134 1.78 2.72 -0.77
N MET A 135 2.09 2.29 0.45
CA MET A 135 1.70 0.97 0.94
C MET A 135 0.18 0.85 1.08
N LEU A 136 -0.50 1.87 1.62
CA LEU A 136 -1.97 1.87 1.75
C LEU A 136 -2.63 1.72 0.38
N ILE A 137 -2.20 2.52 -0.58
CA ILE A 137 -2.63 2.43 -1.96
C ILE A 137 -2.42 1.00 -2.50
N PHE A 138 -1.19 0.47 -2.40
CA PHE A 138 -0.90 -0.88 -2.88
C PHE A 138 -1.81 -1.93 -2.23
N ILE A 139 -2.08 -1.81 -0.93
CA ILE A 139 -2.94 -2.73 -0.19
C ILE A 139 -4.39 -2.68 -0.68
N PHE A 140 -4.95 -1.49 -0.85
CA PHE A 140 -6.34 -1.36 -1.28
C PHE A 140 -6.55 -1.72 -2.75
N HIS A 141 -5.57 -1.44 -3.61
CA HIS A 141 -5.65 -1.74 -5.04
C HIS A 141 -5.20 -3.15 -5.38
N GLY A 142 -4.08 -3.59 -4.83
CA GLY A 142 -3.51 -4.92 -5.05
C GLY A 142 -4.30 -6.02 -4.36
N ARG A 143 -5.09 -5.73 -3.32
CA ARG A 143 -5.87 -6.75 -2.59
C ARG A 143 -5.03 -7.98 -2.19
N PRO A 144 -3.87 -7.80 -1.53
CA PRO A 144 -3.13 -8.92 -0.99
C PRO A 144 -3.98 -9.66 0.04
N VAL A 145 -3.72 -10.96 0.20
CA VAL A 145 -4.37 -11.77 1.24
C VAL A 145 -3.93 -11.29 2.62
N LEU A 146 -4.83 -11.29 3.60
CA LEU A 146 -4.60 -10.77 4.95
C LEU A 146 -3.28 -11.23 5.61
N PRO A 147 -2.88 -12.53 5.61
CA PRO A 147 -1.65 -12.93 6.28
C PRO A 147 -0.40 -12.32 5.62
N VAL A 148 -0.39 -12.22 4.29
CA VAL A 148 0.73 -11.58 3.57
C VAL A 148 0.75 -10.08 3.79
N CYS A 149 -0.42 -9.45 3.83
CA CYS A 149 -0.49 -8.03 4.18
C CYS A 149 0.00 -7.78 5.62
N GLY A 150 -0.37 -8.63 6.57
CA GLY A 150 0.12 -8.56 7.95
C GLY A 150 1.65 -8.67 8.02
N ALA A 151 2.23 -9.64 7.31
CA ALA A 151 3.68 -9.78 7.23
C ALA A 151 4.35 -8.58 6.57
N LEU A 152 3.82 -8.10 5.43
CA LEU A 152 4.33 -6.93 4.71
C LEU A 152 4.32 -5.68 5.57
N LEU A 153 3.17 -5.36 6.17
CA LEU A 153 3.02 -4.17 7.01
C LEU A 153 3.89 -4.24 8.26
N SER A 154 4.04 -5.41 8.86
CA SER A 154 4.91 -5.60 10.03
C SER A 154 6.38 -5.41 9.66
N ALA A 155 6.84 -6.04 8.58
CA ALA A 155 8.21 -5.88 8.08
C ALA A 155 8.49 -4.41 7.74
N ALA A 156 7.51 -3.75 7.11
CA ALA A 156 7.63 -2.37 6.73
C ALA A 156 7.68 -1.43 7.93
N ALA A 157 6.84 -1.66 8.94
CA ALA A 157 6.86 -0.91 10.20
C ALA A 157 8.20 -1.10 10.93
N VAL A 158 8.71 -2.34 11.05
CA VAL A 158 10.03 -2.61 11.66
C VAL A 158 11.13 -1.85 10.94
N GLY A 159 11.14 -1.89 9.61
CA GLY A 159 12.06 -1.07 8.83
C GLY A 159 11.93 0.40 9.21
N SER A 160 10.71 0.93 9.36
CA SER A 160 10.51 2.38 9.57
C SER A 160 11.01 2.80 10.93
N LEU A 161 10.78 1.97 11.94
CA LEU A 161 11.27 2.18 13.29
C LEU A 161 12.80 2.26 13.31
N THR A 162 13.51 1.43 12.53
CA THR A 162 15.00 1.46 12.50
C THR A 162 15.60 2.74 11.93
N THR A 163 14.88 3.46 11.07
CA THR A 163 15.38 4.69 10.42
C THR A 163 14.70 5.96 10.94
N THR A 164 13.75 5.84 11.87
CA THR A 164 12.92 6.98 12.31
C THR A 164 13.75 8.10 12.92
N ARG A 165 14.81 7.77 13.67
CA ARG A 165 15.70 8.77 14.27
C ARG A 165 16.39 9.65 13.24
N GLU A 166 16.98 9.04 12.21
CA GLU A 166 17.67 9.75 11.13
C GLU A 166 16.70 10.65 10.36
N MET A 167 15.50 10.13 10.04
CA MET A 167 14.47 10.90 9.35
C MET A 167 13.98 12.09 10.17
N CYS A 168 13.81 11.93 11.48
CA CYS A 168 13.42 13.00 12.38
C CYS A 168 14.53 14.04 12.56
N GLY A 169 15.79 13.61 12.66
CA GLY A 169 16.94 14.51 12.67
C GLY A 169 16.96 15.40 11.43
N ARG A 170 16.84 14.79 10.24
CA ARG A 170 16.74 15.53 8.97
C ARG A 170 15.53 16.47 8.92
N ALA A 171 14.36 16.02 9.35
CA ALA A 171 13.16 16.85 9.35
C ALA A 171 13.33 18.13 10.20
N LEU A 172 14.03 18.03 11.33
CA LEU A 172 14.29 19.14 12.25
C LEU A 172 15.40 20.10 11.78
N GLU A 173 16.20 19.73 10.78
CA GLU A 173 17.14 20.66 10.12
C GLU A 173 16.41 21.79 9.37
N ALA A 174 15.13 21.60 9.01
CA ALA A 174 14.36 22.64 8.33
C ALA A 174 13.83 23.70 9.31
N PRO A 175 14.03 25.00 9.01
CA PRO A 175 13.52 26.08 9.84
C PRO A 175 11.99 26.09 9.86
N GLY A 176 11.40 26.31 11.04
CA GLY A 176 9.95 26.45 11.22
C GLY A 176 9.18 25.15 11.47
N VAL A 177 9.83 23.98 11.46
CA VAL A 177 9.15 22.68 11.70
C VAL A 177 8.79 22.44 13.17
N VAL A 178 9.55 22.98 14.12
CA VAL A 178 9.42 22.67 15.56
C VAL A 178 8.04 23.01 16.11
N GLN A 179 7.50 24.20 15.77
CA GLN A 179 6.20 24.65 16.25
C GLN A 179 5.04 23.74 15.76
N PRO A 180 4.81 23.53 14.45
CA PRO A 180 3.73 22.65 13.98
C PRO A 180 3.92 21.20 14.43
N LEU A 181 5.16 20.75 14.64
CA LEU A 181 5.42 19.43 15.21
C LEU A 181 4.90 19.32 16.65
N SER A 182 5.15 20.34 17.48
CA SER A 182 4.68 20.36 18.87
C SER A 182 3.14 20.44 18.96
N GLU A 183 2.51 21.18 18.06
CA GLU A 183 1.05 21.26 17.95
C GLU A 183 0.46 19.92 17.53
N LEU A 184 1.04 19.29 16.51
CA LEU A 184 0.65 17.97 16.04
C LEU A 184 0.81 16.90 17.14
N TYR A 185 1.91 16.96 17.89
CA TYR A 185 2.15 16.09 19.03
C TYR A 185 1.06 16.27 20.09
N SER A 186 0.71 17.51 20.42
CA SER A 186 -0.31 17.83 21.42
C SER A 186 -1.70 17.33 20.98
N LEU A 187 -2.07 17.52 19.71
CA LEU A 187 -3.33 17.02 19.14
C LEU A 187 -3.40 15.48 19.16
N LEU A 188 -2.31 14.80 18.77
CA LEU A 188 -2.23 13.35 18.80
C LEU A 188 -2.25 12.80 20.22
N THR A 189 -1.61 13.49 21.17
CA THR A 189 -1.62 13.12 22.58
C THR A 189 -3.02 13.26 23.18
N LEU A 190 -3.71 14.37 22.89
CA LEU A 190 -5.08 14.60 23.34
C LEU A 190 -6.03 13.52 22.81
N SER A 191 -5.94 13.19 21.50
CA SER A 191 -6.75 12.12 20.92
C SER A 191 -6.45 10.75 21.57
N HIS A 192 -5.20 10.45 21.95
CA HIS A 192 -4.88 9.22 22.67
C HIS A 192 -5.42 9.16 24.08
N PHE A 193 -5.34 10.25 24.84
CA PHE A 193 -5.79 10.26 26.23
C PHE A 193 -7.28 9.97 26.36
N THR A 194 -8.09 10.29 25.35
CA THR A 194 -9.50 9.88 25.34
C THR A 194 -9.72 8.37 25.23
N ALA A 195 -8.74 7.62 24.73
CA ALA A 195 -8.81 6.17 24.53
C ALA A 195 -7.95 5.36 25.53
N MET A 196 -7.05 6.01 26.27
CA MET A 196 -6.12 5.37 27.21
C MET A 196 -6.62 5.41 28.66
N HIS A 197 -6.16 4.47 29.48
CA HIS A 197 -6.41 4.48 30.92
C HIS A 197 -5.63 5.66 31.57
N PRO A 198 -6.21 6.41 32.53
CA PRO A 198 -5.59 7.62 33.10
C PRO A 198 -4.14 7.43 33.57
N GLY A 199 -3.82 6.35 34.27
CA GLY A 199 -2.45 6.09 34.74
C GLY A 199 -1.40 5.86 33.66
N THR A 200 -1.80 5.47 32.44
CA THR A 200 -0.85 5.33 31.31
C THR A 200 -0.59 6.64 30.58
N ALA A 201 -1.52 7.59 30.67
CA ALA A 201 -1.41 8.89 30.03
C ALA A 201 -0.28 9.73 30.65
N ASP A 202 -0.24 9.79 31.97
CA ASP A 202 0.73 10.60 32.72
C ASP A 202 2.17 10.13 32.53
N LEU A 203 2.38 8.81 32.44
CA LEU A 203 3.69 8.22 32.16
C LEU A 203 4.21 8.65 30.78
N LEU A 204 3.36 8.63 29.75
CA LEU A 204 3.75 8.97 28.38
C LEU A 204 3.93 10.48 28.17
N ALA A 205 3.11 11.31 28.83
CA ALA A 205 3.23 12.77 28.76
C ALA A 205 4.61 13.27 29.21
N SER A 206 5.23 12.58 30.18
CA SER A 206 6.49 13.00 30.80
C SER A 206 7.75 12.75 29.94
N GLN A 207 7.68 11.89 28.92
CA GLN A 207 8.85 11.33 28.23
C GLN A 207 9.27 12.07 26.95
N SER A 208 8.44 12.93 26.37
CA SER A 208 8.68 13.56 25.06
C SER A 208 9.03 15.05 25.18
N ARG A 209 10.17 15.36 25.78
CA ARG A 209 10.55 16.76 26.06
C ARG A 209 11.25 17.42 24.87
N THR A 210 11.90 16.65 24.01
CA THR A 210 12.64 17.21 22.86
C THR A 210 11.81 17.12 21.58
N PRO A 211 11.99 18.06 20.62
CA PRO A 211 11.33 17.98 19.31
C PRO A 211 11.64 16.67 18.56
N GLU A 212 12.85 16.14 18.70
CA GLU A 212 13.23 14.84 18.11
C GLU A 212 12.36 13.70 18.67
N GLN A 213 12.17 13.64 19.99
CA GLN A 213 11.29 12.65 20.62
C GLN A 213 9.84 12.80 20.16
N GLN A 214 9.33 14.02 20.07
CA GLN A 214 7.97 14.29 19.55
C GLN A 214 7.81 13.77 18.12
N CYS A 215 8.78 14.05 17.24
CA CYS A 215 8.79 13.51 15.88
C CYS A 215 8.82 11.99 15.85
N MET A 216 9.68 11.36 16.66
CA MET A 216 9.77 9.89 16.72
C MET A 216 8.44 9.28 17.18
N VAL A 217 7.78 9.85 18.18
CA VAL A 217 6.47 9.36 18.65
C VAL A 217 5.42 9.47 17.54
N ILE A 218 5.34 10.62 16.86
CA ILE A 218 4.40 10.83 15.75
C ILE A 218 4.67 9.82 14.62
N SER A 219 5.93 9.69 14.19
CA SER A 219 6.33 8.75 13.13
C SER A 219 6.01 7.30 13.50
N ASN A 220 6.37 6.87 14.71
CA ASN A 220 6.10 5.52 15.20
C ASN A 220 4.59 5.24 15.24
N TRP A 221 3.81 6.22 15.70
CA TRP A 221 2.37 6.10 15.73
C TRP A 221 1.76 5.99 14.33
N MET A 222 2.21 6.83 13.39
CA MET A 222 1.76 6.75 12.01
C MET A 222 2.09 5.40 11.36
N ASN A 223 3.28 4.85 11.63
CA ASN A 223 3.68 3.53 11.16
C ASN A 223 2.79 2.43 11.74
N LEU A 224 2.58 2.41 13.05
CA LEU A 224 1.87 1.33 13.72
C LEU A 224 0.35 1.46 13.55
N ALA A 225 -0.24 2.57 13.95
CA ALA A 225 -1.67 2.77 13.88
C ALA A 225 -2.14 3.00 12.43
N GLY A 226 -1.52 3.96 11.75
CA GLY A 226 -1.86 4.31 10.37
C GLY A 226 -1.41 3.26 9.35
N GLY A 227 -0.24 2.66 9.56
CA GLY A 227 0.39 1.76 8.60
C GLY A 227 0.13 0.29 8.82
N VAL A 228 -0.13 -0.15 10.06
CA VAL A 228 -0.41 -1.57 10.34
C VAL A 228 -1.86 -1.78 10.74
N LEU A 229 -2.30 -1.17 11.84
CA LEU A 229 -3.60 -1.50 12.45
C LEU A 229 -4.78 -1.10 11.57
N LEU A 230 -4.79 0.13 11.08
CA LEU A 230 -5.87 0.66 10.24
C LEU A 230 -6.07 -0.15 8.93
N PRO A 231 -5.04 -0.36 8.09
CA PRO A 231 -5.20 -1.14 6.87
C PRO A 231 -5.57 -2.60 7.14
N LEU A 232 -5.02 -3.24 8.18
CA LEU A 232 -5.40 -4.61 8.54
C LEU A 232 -6.87 -4.70 8.97
N ALA A 233 -7.36 -3.75 9.75
CA ALA A 233 -8.76 -3.70 10.14
C ALA A 233 -9.70 -3.55 8.94
N LEU A 234 -9.34 -2.67 7.99
CA LEU A 234 -10.10 -2.44 6.76
C LEU A 234 -10.07 -3.66 5.83
N LEU A 235 -8.89 -4.28 5.65
CA LEU A 235 -8.74 -5.50 4.87
C LEU A 235 -9.46 -6.69 5.49
N TRP A 236 -9.40 -6.85 6.80
CA TRP A 236 -10.11 -7.94 7.48
C TRP A 236 -11.61 -7.87 7.20
N ARG A 237 -12.20 -6.67 7.26
CA ARG A 237 -13.61 -6.44 6.92
C ARG A 237 -13.90 -6.76 5.44
N SER A 238 -13.06 -6.28 4.52
CA SER A 238 -13.26 -6.48 3.08
C SER A 238 -13.10 -7.95 2.66
N GLU A 239 -12.06 -8.62 3.17
CA GLU A 239 -11.74 -10.01 2.90
C GLU A 239 -12.80 -10.96 3.49
N ARG A 240 -13.29 -10.71 4.71
CA ARG A 240 -14.38 -11.50 5.30
C ARG A 240 -15.64 -11.46 4.44
N ARG A 241 -15.99 -10.30 3.88
CA ARG A 241 -17.11 -10.16 2.94
C ARG A 241 -16.83 -10.88 1.61
N ALA A 242 -15.61 -10.79 1.10
CA ALA A 242 -15.21 -11.44 -0.16
C ALA A 242 -15.24 -12.97 -0.05
N ARG A 243 -14.69 -13.54 1.03
CA ARG A 243 -14.71 -14.97 1.35
C ARG A 243 -16.13 -15.52 1.50
N ARG A 244 -17.04 -14.79 2.16
CA ARG A 244 -18.46 -15.19 2.26
C ARG A 244 -19.12 -15.29 0.89
N ARG A 245 -18.89 -14.30 0.01
CA ARG A 245 -19.41 -14.31 -1.37
C ARG A 245 -18.86 -15.49 -2.18
N PHE A 246 -17.56 -15.75 -2.07
CA PHE A 246 -16.93 -16.89 -2.74
C PHE A 246 -17.49 -18.24 -2.29
N ARG A 247 -17.62 -18.47 -0.97
CA ARG A 247 -18.21 -19.71 -0.44
C ARG A 247 -19.66 -19.92 -0.90
N ARG A 248 -20.46 -18.85 -1.01
CA ARG A 248 -21.83 -18.93 -1.55
C ARG A 248 -21.82 -19.38 -3.02
N ARG A 249 -20.95 -18.80 -3.85
CA ARG A 249 -20.80 -19.19 -5.27
C ARG A 249 -20.36 -20.64 -5.42
N MET A 250 -19.38 -21.07 -4.63
CA MET A 250 -18.91 -22.47 -4.64
C MET A 250 -20.02 -23.45 -4.27
N ARG A 251 -20.85 -23.13 -3.26
CA ARG A 251 -22.00 -23.98 -2.88
C ARG A 251 -23.06 -24.05 -3.96
N GLN A 252 -23.35 -22.94 -4.63
CA GLN A 252 -24.31 -22.91 -5.75
C GLN A 252 -23.82 -23.77 -6.93
N GLN A 253 -22.52 -23.71 -7.24
CA GLN A 253 -21.93 -24.54 -8.30
C GLN A 253 -21.96 -26.04 -7.96
N HIS A 254 -21.64 -26.41 -6.71
CA HIS A 254 -21.70 -27.82 -6.28
C HIS A 254 -23.14 -28.34 -6.18
N GLY A 255 -24.09 -27.51 -5.74
CA GLY A 255 -25.51 -27.88 -5.65
C GLY A 255 -26.17 -28.08 -7.02
N GLN A 256 -25.73 -27.37 -8.06
CA GLN A 256 -26.20 -27.59 -9.44
C GLN A 256 -25.55 -28.80 -10.12
N GLN A 257 -24.39 -29.25 -9.64
CA GLN A 257 -23.70 -30.45 -10.15
C GLN A 257 -24.12 -31.74 -9.46
N GLN A 258 -24.98 -31.69 -8.44
CA GLN A 258 -25.65 -32.89 -7.98
C GLN A 258 -26.67 -33.30 -9.04
N PRO A 259 -26.43 -34.42 -9.74
CA PRO A 259 -27.23 -34.78 -10.90
C PRO A 259 -28.67 -34.98 -10.46
N ALA A 260 -29.59 -34.35 -11.18
CA ALA A 260 -30.88 -34.96 -11.46
C ALA A 260 -30.55 -36.32 -12.09
N THR A 261 -30.41 -37.31 -11.23
CA THR A 261 -30.07 -38.66 -11.62
C THR A 261 -31.36 -39.19 -12.21
N GLN A 262 -31.28 -39.56 -13.49
CA GLN A 262 -32.26 -40.33 -14.26
C GLN A 262 -33.56 -39.59 -14.62
N ASP A 263 -33.57 -39.01 -15.83
CA ASP A 263 -34.53 -39.40 -16.88
C ASP A 263 -34.48 -38.41 -18.04
N THR A 264 -33.43 -38.47 -18.87
CA THR A 264 -33.54 -38.08 -20.29
C THR A 264 -32.34 -38.58 -21.08
N ILE A 265 -32.45 -39.84 -21.49
CA ILE A 265 -31.73 -40.38 -22.65
C ILE A 265 -32.30 -39.62 -23.86
N GLY A 266 -31.55 -38.68 -24.44
CA GLY A 266 -32.02 -38.04 -25.68
C GLY A 266 -31.37 -36.72 -26.04
N GLY A 267 -30.09 -36.77 -26.43
CA GLY A 267 -29.53 -35.91 -27.49
C GLY A 267 -29.64 -34.39 -27.36
N ALA A 268 -28.64 -33.75 -26.75
CA ALA A 268 -28.18 -32.42 -27.16
C ALA A 268 -26.79 -32.12 -26.56
N GLN A 269 -25.80 -32.83 -27.07
CA GLN A 269 -24.39 -32.61 -26.76
C GLN A 269 -23.89 -31.39 -27.54
N GLY A 270 -23.82 -30.23 -26.90
CA GLY A 270 -23.09 -29.09 -27.48
C GLY A 270 -23.38 -27.73 -26.86
N ARG A 271 -22.33 -27.15 -26.24
CA ARG A 271 -22.11 -25.69 -26.08
C ARG A 271 -22.92 -24.92 -25.02
N TRP A 272 -22.79 -25.26 -23.73
CA TRP A 272 -23.37 -24.43 -22.65
C TRP A 272 -22.37 -23.84 -21.64
N TRP A 273 -21.06 -24.02 -21.80
CA TRP A 273 -20.07 -23.52 -20.83
C TRP A 273 -19.45 -22.16 -21.17
N GLU A 274 -19.73 -21.57 -22.34
CA GLU A 274 -18.94 -20.45 -22.86
C GLU A 274 -19.41 -19.02 -22.51
N CYS A 275 -20.60 -18.80 -21.92
CA CYS A 275 -21.13 -17.42 -21.79
C CYS A 275 -21.68 -17.03 -20.41
N ALA A 276 -21.13 -17.54 -19.31
CA ALA A 276 -21.47 -17.06 -17.96
C ALA A 276 -20.44 -16.06 -17.37
N THR A 277 -19.67 -15.35 -18.20
CA THR A 277 -18.54 -14.52 -17.74
C THR A 277 -18.61 -13.02 -18.06
N ILE A 278 -19.66 -12.48 -18.69
CA ILE A 278 -19.60 -11.08 -19.16
C ILE A 278 -20.94 -10.31 -19.03
N THR A 279 -21.50 -10.16 -17.83
CA THR A 279 -22.56 -9.13 -17.61
C THR A 279 -22.56 -8.46 -16.23
N ASP A 280 -21.56 -8.69 -15.37
CA ASP A 280 -21.38 -7.92 -14.12
C ASP A 280 -20.33 -6.78 -14.28
N ARG A 281 -20.33 -6.13 -15.45
CA ARG A 281 -19.41 -5.01 -15.78
C ARG A 281 -20.02 -3.63 -15.52
N SER A 282 -21.34 -3.53 -15.31
CA SER A 282 -22.05 -2.24 -15.32
C SER A 282 -22.12 -1.52 -13.96
N CYS A 283 -21.65 -2.13 -12.86
CA CYS A 283 -21.73 -1.55 -11.51
C CYS A 283 -20.37 -1.23 -10.84
N ARG A 284 -19.24 -1.27 -11.56
CA ARG A 284 -17.90 -1.07 -10.94
C ARG A 284 -17.07 0.12 -11.41
N TRP A 285 -17.50 0.87 -12.42
CA TRP A 285 -16.67 1.94 -12.98
C TRP A 285 -16.77 3.26 -12.20
N LEU A 286 -17.82 3.50 -11.40
CA LEU A 286 -17.92 4.68 -10.54
C LEU A 286 -17.10 4.58 -9.23
N GLU A 287 -16.60 3.38 -8.88
CA GLU A 287 -15.60 3.17 -7.82
C GLU A 287 -14.21 2.92 -8.42
N SER A 288 -13.88 3.52 -9.57
CA SER A 288 -12.68 3.16 -10.34
C SER A 288 -11.41 3.40 -9.51
N PRO A 289 -10.79 2.33 -8.98
CA PRO A 289 -9.61 2.45 -8.14
C PRO A 289 -8.40 3.13 -8.84
N PRO A 290 -8.18 3.03 -10.17
CA PRO A 290 -7.05 3.71 -10.80
C PRO A 290 -7.15 5.24 -10.77
N LEU A 291 -8.35 5.84 -10.69
CA LEU A 291 -8.48 7.30 -10.64
C LEU A 291 -8.02 7.87 -9.30
N LEU A 292 -8.40 7.25 -8.18
CA LEU A 292 -7.93 7.66 -6.84
C LEU A 292 -6.41 7.44 -6.69
N PHE A 293 -5.89 6.35 -7.27
CA PHE A 293 -4.45 6.13 -7.35
C PHE A 293 -3.75 7.21 -8.17
N CYS A 294 -4.22 7.50 -9.39
CA CYS A 294 -3.68 8.58 -10.22
C CYS A 294 -3.77 9.95 -9.52
N LEU A 295 -4.88 10.27 -8.86
CA LEU A 295 -5.07 11.54 -8.15
C LEU A 295 -4.12 11.67 -6.95
N SER A 296 -3.99 10.64 -6.12
CA SER A 296 -3.04 10.67 -4.99
C SER A 296 -1.58 10.86 -5.44
N ASN A 297 -1.24 10.33 -6.61
CA ASN A 297 0.08 10.46 -7.23
C ASN A 297 0.28 11.81 -7.93
N LEU A 298 -0.74 12.37 -8.56
CA LEU A 298 -0.68 13.71 -9.14
C LEU A 298 -0.59 14.77 -8.05
N ILE A 299 -1.28 14.58 -6.92
CA ILE A 299 -1.10 15.39 -5.71
C ILE A 299 0.34 15.24 -5.22
N TRP A 300 0.89 14.02 -5.20
CA TRP A 300 2.26 13.77 -4.79
C TRP A 300 3.29 14.46 -5.71
N ILE A 301 3.15 14.31 -7.03
CA ILE A 301 3.99 14.99 -8.03
C ILE A 301 3.83 16.49 -7.90
N GLY A 302 2.62 17.02 -7.72
CA GLY A 302 2.35 18.44 -7.54
C GLY A 302 2.99 19.02 -6.27
N VAL A 303 2.82 18.35 -5.13
CA VAL A 303 3.39 18.75 -3.84
C VAL A 303 4.92 18.76 -3.85
N HIS A 304 5.55 17.97 -4.73
CA HIS A 304 7.01 17.90 -4.87
C HIS A 304 7.58 18.61 -6.10
N ALA A 305 6.74 19.06 -7.02
CA ALA A 305 7.11 19.91 -8.15
C ALA A 305 7.05 21.41 -7.78
N LEU A 306 6.22 21.77 -6.80
CA LEU A 306 6.31 23.04 -6.06
C LEU A 306 7.59 23.06 -5.19
#